data_AF-A0A3M5D3M9-F1
#
_entry.id   AF-A0A3M5D3M9-F1
#
_cell.length_a   1.000
_cell.length_b   1.000
_cell.length_c   1.000
_cell.angle_alpha   90.00
_cell.angle_beta   90.00
_cell.angle_gamma   90.00
#
_symmetry.space_group_name_H-M   'P 1'
#
loop_
_entity.id
_entity.type
_entity.pdbx_description
1 polymer ?
#
loop_
_entity_poly.entity_id
_entity_poly.type
_entity_poly.pdbx_seq_one_letter_code
_entity_poly.pdbx_strand_id
1 'polypeptide(L)'
;MRAVEKPRIAPISPSIPGIRPRSVEISPLTTIVSVRRNGKVVMGGDGQVSLGNTVMKGNAKKVRRLYHGQVLAGFAGATADAFTLFERFEQQLEKHQGHLVRAAVELAKDWRTDRSLSRLEAMLAVANKDASLIITG
;
A
#
# COMPACT_ATOMS: atom_id res chain seq x y z
N MET A 1 -6.53 -35.46 30.93
CA MET A 1 -6.02 -34.77 29.73
C MET A 1 -5.23 -33.55 30.16
N ARG A 2 -3.90 -33.58 30.06
CA ARG A 2 -3.02 -32.43 30.35
C ARG A 2 -2.72 -31.70 29.04
N ALA A 3 -2.93 -30.39 29.01
CA ALA A 3 -2.56 -29.55 27.88
C ALA A 3 -1.02 -29.52 27.75
N VAL A 4 -0.52 -29.80 26.55
CA VAL A 4 0.91 -29.72 26.23
C VAL A 4 1.20 -28.28 25.84
N GLU A 5 1.91 -27.55 26.70
CA GLU A 5 2.42 -26.20 26.42
C GLU A 5 3.56 -26.28 25.39
N LYS A 6 3.42 -25.60 24.24
CA LYS A 6 4.49 -25.51 23.24
C LYS A 6 5.59 -24.57 23.72
N PRO A 7 6.89 -24.91 23.53
CA PRO A 7 7.99 -24.06 23.96
C PRO A 7 8.04 -22.78 23.12
N ARG A 8 8.16 -21.64 23.81
CA ARG A 8 8.30 -20.30 23.20
C ARG A 8 9.76 -20.10 22.80
N ILE A 9 10.07 -20.18 21.50
CA ILE A 9 11.41 -19.89 20.99
C ILE A 9 11.66 -18.38 21.09
N ALA A 10 12.65 -17.97 21.88
CA ALA A 10 13.09 -16.58 21.94
C ALA A 10 13.88 -16.23 20.67
N PRO A 11 13.72 -15.02 20.08
CA PRO A 11 14.51 -14.62 18.93
C PRO A 11 15.99 -14.48 19.32
N ILE A 12 16.86 -15.15 18.57
CA ILE A 12 18.31 -15.06 18.73
C ILE A 12 18.75 -13.79 17.99
N SER A 13 18.97 -12.69 18.71
CA SER A 13 19.53 -11.47 18.13
C SER A 13 21.06 -11.60 18.05
N PRO A 14 21.70 -11.53 16.86
CA PRO A 14 23.15 -11.45 16.78
C PRO A 14 23.60 -10.06 17.23
N SER A 15 24.18 -9.96 18.43
CA SER A 15 24.77 -8.71 18.94
C SER A 15 26.21 -8.58 18.42
N ILE A 16 26.39 -7.95 17.26
CA ILE A 16 27.70 -7.46 16.82
C ILE A 16 27.95 -6.11 17.53
N PRO A 17 29.00 -5.97 18.35
CA PRO A 17 29.30 -4.71 19.03
C PRO A 17 29.57 -3.58 18.02
N GLY A 18 28.91 -2.43 18.18
CA GLY A 18 29.14 -1.24 17.36
C GLY A 18 28.17 -1.05 16.18
N ILE A 19 27.41 -2.07 15.81
CA ILE A 19 26.29 -1.93 14.86
C ILE A 19 25.02 -1.84 15.68
N ARG A 20 24.48 -0.63 15.90
CA ARG A 20 23.07 -0.54 16.30
C ARG A 20 22.28 -1.04 15.08
N PRO A 21 21.50 -2.14 15.16
CA PRO A 21 20.55 -2.40 14.11
C PRO A 21 19.69 -1.14 14.02
N ARG A 22 19.63 -0.52 12.84
CA ARG A 22 18.52 0.39 12.58
C ARG A 22 17.30 -0.47 12.86
N SER A 23 16.50 -0.07 13.85
CA SER A 23 15.16 -0.61 14.02
C SER A 23 14.41 -0.27 12.75
N VAL A 24 14.57 -1.10 11.73
CA VAL A 24 13.62 -1.16 10.64
C VAL A 24 12.38 -1.69 11.33
N GLU A 25 11.49 -0.79 11.73
CA GLU A 25 10.13 -1.18 12.05
C GLU A 25 9.65 -1.93 10.81
N ILE A 26 9.53 -3.24 10.93
CA ILE A 26 8.98 -4.08 9.87
C ILE A 26 7.51 -3.70 9.81
N SER A 27 7.21 -2.68 9.01
CA SER A 27 5.84 -2.39 8.61
C SER A 27 5.31 -3.66 7.95
N PRO A 28 4.12 -4.16 8.35
CA PRO A 28 3.60 -5.40 7.79
C PRO A 28 3.55 -5.31 6.28
N LEU A 29 4.33 -6.19 5.65
CA LEU A 29 4.55 -6.24 4.21
C LEU A 29 3.20 -6.41 3.51
N THR A 30 2.65 -5.29 3.04
CA THR A 30 1.49 -5.29 2.17
C THR A 30 1.96 -5.66 0.78
N THR A 31 1.39 -6.71 0.21
CA THR A 31 1.65 -7.13 -1.16
C THR A 31 0.48 -6.72 -2.02
N ILE A 32 0.72 -5.82 -2.97
CA ILE A 32 -0.20 -5.50 -4.06
C ILE A 32 0.42 -5.99 -5.37
N VAL A 33 -0.37 -6.66 -6.20
CA VAL A 33 0.03 -7.13 -7.52
C VAL A 33 -0.98 -6.69 -8.56
N SER A 34 -0.50 -6.22 -9.71
CA SER A 34 -1.32 -5.86 -10.86
C SER A 34 -0.83 -6.65 -12.07
N VAL A 35 -1.76 -7.31 -12.77
CA VAL A 35 -1.47 -8.10 -13.97
C VAL A 35 -2.36 -7.62 -15.10
N ARG A 36 -1.75 -7.31 -16.25
CA ARG A 36 -2.45 -7.01 -17.50
C ARG A 36 -2.15 -8.10 -18.53
N ARG A 37 -3.20 -8.70 -19.07
CA ARG A 37 -3.08 -9.71 -20.14
C ARG A 37 -4.35 -9.72 -20.99
N ASN A 38 -4.21 -9.82 -22.31
CA ASN A 38 -5.32 -9.93 -23.26
C ASN A 38 -6.40 -8.84 -23.08
N GLY A 39 -5.98 -7.58 -22.95
CA GLY A 39 -6.90 -6.43 -22.76
C GLY A 39 -7.63 -6.40 -21.41
N LYS A 40 -7.33 -7.32 -20.49
CA LYS A 40 -7.90 -7.37 -19.14
C LYS A 40 -6.84 -6.98 -18.11
N VAL A 41 -7.27 -6.28 -17.06
CA VAL A 41 -6.44 -5.94 -15.91
C VAL A 41 -7.05 -6.51 -14.64
N VAL A 42 -6.21 -7.08 -13.80
CA VAL A 42 -6.56 -7.61 -12.49
C VAL A 42 -5.59 -7.05 -11.46
N MET A 43 -6.11 -6.62 -10.32
CA MET A 43 -5.31 -6.18 -9.19
C MET A 43 -5.72 -6.97 -7.95
N GLY A 44 -4.74 -7.54 -7.27
CA GLY A 44 -4.89 -8.29 -6.04
C GLY A 44 -4.04 -7.69 -4.94
N GLY A 45 -4.46 -7.90 -3.70
CA GLY A 45 -3.70 -7.50 -2.53
C GLY A 45 -3.89 -8.49 -1.39
N ASP A 46 -2.90 -8.60 -0.51
CA ASP A 46 -3.05 -9.33 0.74
C ASP A 46 -4.01 -8.58 1.71
N GLY A 47 -4.62 -9.30 2.65
CA GLY A 47 -5.59 -8.74 3.60
C GLY A 47 -5.02 -8.38 4.97
N GLN A 48 -3.72 -8.51 5.19
CA GLN A 48 -3.13 -8.42 6.52
C GLN A 48 -2.95 -6.96 6.96
N VAL A 49 -3.43 -6.65 8.17
CA VAL A 49 -3.10 -5.44 8.92
C VAL A 49 -2.32 -5.88 10.14
N SER A 50 -1.19 -5.23 10.43
CA SER A 50 -0.41 -5.51 11.64
C SER A 50 0.01 -4.23 12.33
N LEU A 51 0.29 -4.35 13.62
CA LEU A 51 0.88 -3.32 14.46
C LEU A 51 2.13 -3.92 15.09
N GLY A 52 3.30 -3.45 14.65
CA GLY A 52 4.57 -4.15 14.89
C GLY A 52 4.49 -5.60 14.38
N ASN A 53 4.85 -6.55 15.23
CA ASN A 53 4.87 -7.99 14.89
C ASN A 53 3.51 -8.71 15.05
N THR A 54 2.43 -7.98 15.35
CA THR A 54 1.12 -8.59 15.66
C THR A 54 0.11 -8.32 14.55
N VAL A 55 -0.47 -9.38 13.97
CA VAL A 55 -1.58 -9.27 13.02
C VAL A 55 -2.84 -8.84 13.75
N MET A 56 -3.39 -7.68 13.39
CA MET A 56 -4.62 -7.12 13.95
C MET A 56 -5.87 -7.55 13.18
N LYS A 57 -5.77 -7.74 11.87
CA LYS A 57 -6.92 -8.04 10.99
C LYS A 57 -6.46 -8.72 9.71
N GLY A 58 -7.19 -9.73 9.25
CA GLY A 58 -6.84 -10.52 8.04
C GLY A 58 -7.66 -10.20 6.78
N ASN A 59 -8.67 -9.34 6.85
CA ASN A 59 -9.61 -9.08 5.76
C ASN A 59 -9.63 -7.61 5.30
N ALA A 60 -8.50 -6.90 5.37
CA ALA A 60 -8.42 -5.55 4.83
C ALA A 60 -8.60 -5.55 3.30
N LYS A 61 -9.47 -4.67 2.82
CA LYS A 61 -9.63 -4.42 1.38
C LYS A 61 -8.65 -3.34 0.95
N LYS A 62 -7.46 -3.78 0.52
CA LYS A 62 -6.37 -2.88 0.10
C LYS A 62 -6.45 -2.44 -1.35
N VAL A 63 -7.32 -3.08 -2.13
CA VAL A 63 -7.68 -2.68 -3.49
C VAL A 63 -9.08 -2.08 -3.50
N ARG A 64 -9.22 -0.93 -4.15
CA ARG A 64 -10.48 -0.22 -4.36
C ARG A 64 -10.69 0.06 -5.84
N ARG A 65 -11.95 0.28 -6.18
CA ARG A 65 -12.36 0.82 -7.45
C ARG A 65 -12.59 2.32 -7.30
N LEU A 66 -12.01 3.08 -8.20
CA LEU A 66 -12.02 4.53 -8.30
C LEU A 66 -12.61 4.94 -9.65
N TYR A 67 -12.97 6.21 -9.78
CA TYR A 67 -13.48 6.83 -11.00
C TYR A 67 -14.57 6.01 -11.69
N HIS A 68 -15.77 6.02 -11.10
CA HIS A 68 -16.95 5.27 -11.57
C HIS A 68 -16.69 3.77 -11.81
N GLY A 69 -15.74 3.18 -11.09
CA GLY A 69 -15.41 1.77 -11.22
C GLY A 69 -14.42 1.42 -12.33
N GLN A 70 -13.91 2.41 -13.05
CA GLN A 70 -13.05 2.23 -14.23
C GLN A 70 -11.56 2.14 -13.90
N VAL A 71 -11.16 2.59 -12.70
CA VAL A 71 -9.78 2.54 -12.22
C VAL A 71 -9.67 1.61 -11.02
N LEU A 72 -8.72 0.68 -11.06
CA LEU A 72 -8.29 -0.12 -9.92
C LEU A 72 -7.16 0.62 -9.20
N ALA A 73 -7.25 0.74 -7.89
CA ALA A 73 -6.20 1.34 -7.07
C ALA A 73 -5.93 0.48 -5.83
N GLY A 74 -4.68 0.11 -5.62
CA GLY A 74 -4.19 -0.66 -4.48
C GLY A 74 -3.12 0.11 -3.75
N PHE A 75 -3.06 -0.02 -2.43
CA PHE A 75 -2.06 0.66 -1.61
C PHE A 75 -1.19 -0.32 -0.83
N ALA A 76 0.06 0.04 -0.63
CA ALA A 76 0.95 -0.59 0.35
C ALA A 76 1.43 0.48 1.33
N GLY A 77 1.11 0.33 2.61
CA GLY A 77 1.40 1.34 3.65
C GLY A 77 0.38 1.31 4.79
N ALA A 78 0.32 2.38 5.58
CA ALA A 78 -0.70 2.53 6.61
C ALA A 78 -2.09 2.71 5.99
N THR A 79 -3.12 2.20 6.67
CA THR A 79 -4.51 2.31 6.17
C THR A 79 -4.99 3.77 6.15
N ALA A 80 -4.50 4.62 7.07
CA ALA A 80 -4.83 6.04 7.10
C ALA A 80 -4.33 6.77 5.83
N ASP A 81 -3.06 6.57 5.48
CA ASP A 81 -2.43 7.12 4.28
C ASP A 81 -3.20 6.75 3.01
N ALA A 82 -3.69 5.51 2.95
CA ALA A 82 -4.47 5.02 1.83
C ALA A 82 -5.76 5.80 1.60
N PHE A 83 -6.50 6.14 2.67
CA PHE A 83 -7.73 6.91 2.54
C PHE A 83 -7.44 8.29 1.94
N THR A 84 -6.43 8.97 2.46
CA THR A 84 -6.01 10.28 1.95
C THR A 84 -5.57 10.21 0.49
N LEU A 85 -4.71 9.24 0.13
CA LEU A 85 -4.20 9.11 -1.23
C LEU A 85 -5.30 8.72 -2.24
N PHE A 86 -6.24 7.85 -1.86
CA PHE A 86 -7.37 7.51 -2.71
C PHE A 86 -8.28 8.72 -2.96
N GLU A 87 -8.60 9.48 -1.92
CA GLU A 87 -9.44 10.68 -2.06
C GLU A 87 -8.78 11.73 -2.97
N ARG A 88 -7.49 12.00 -2.76
CA ARG A 88 -6.71 12.91 -3.61
C ARG A 88 -6.64 12.40 -5.05
N PHE A 89 -6.44 11.10 -5.25
CA PHE A 89 -6.36 10.54 -6.59
C PHE A 89 -7.71 10.57 -7.32
N GLU A 90 -8.83 10.31 -6.61
CA GLU A 90 -10.18 10.44 -7.16
C GLU A 90 -10.41 11.87 -7.68
N GLN A 91 -10.03 12.89 -6.90
CA GLN A 91 -10.11 14.29 -7.32
C GLN A 91 -9.30 14.57 -8.59
N GLN A 92 -8.11 13.99 -8.73
CA GLN A 92 -7.30 14.15 -9.94
C GLN A 92 -7.87 13.40 -11.14
N LEU A 93 -8.48 12.23 -10.93
CA LEU A 93 -9.18 11.51 -11.99
C LEU A 93 -10.38 12.31 -12.50
N GLU A 94 -11.17 12.91 -11.60
CA GLU A 94 -12.30 13.77 -11.98
C GLU A 94 -11.85 15.01 -12.76
N LYS A 95 -10.84 15.74 -12.26
CA LYS A 95 -10.29 16.94 -12.92
C LYS A 95 -9.73 16.65 -14.32
N HIS A 96 -9.23 15.43 -14.54
CA HIS A 96 -8.60 15.03 -15.79
C HIS A 96 -9.44 14.02 -16.59
N GLN A 97 -10.75 13.94 -16.31
CA GLN A 97 -11.71 13.13 -17.08
C GLN A 97 -11.23 11.67 -17.25
N GLY A 98 -10.71 11.08 -16.17
CA GLY A 98 -10.24 9.70 -16.14
C GLY A 98 -8.90 9.44 -16.84
N HIS A 99 -8.18 10.48 -17.28
CA HIS A 99 -6.88 10.33 -17.93
C HIS A 99 -5.80 9.87 -16.92
N LEU A 100 -5.69 8.55 -16.74
CA LEU A 100 -4.93 7.90 -15.66
C LEU A 100 -3.49 8.45 -15.51
N VAL A 101 -2.72 8.50 -16.60
CA VAL A 101 -1.31 8.95 -16.55
C VAL A 101 -1.19 10.40 -16.10
N ARG A 102 -2.12 11.27 -16.53
CA ARG A 102 -2.11 12.69 -16.21
C ARG A 102 -2.50 12.90 -14.75
N ALA A 103 -3.57 12.26 -14.30
CA ALA A 103 -3.97 12.27 -12.90
C ALA A 103 -2.86 11.74 -11.98
N ALA A 104 -2.14 10.69 -12.41
CA ALA A 104 -1.04 10.11 -11.65
C ALA A 104 0.14 11.09 -11.50
N VAL A 105 0.49 11.80 -12.58
CA VAL A 105 1.54 12.83 -12.55
C VAL A 105 1.14 13.99 -11.65
N GLU A 106 -0.10 14.47 -11.71
CA GLU A 106 -0.54 15.57 -10.85
C GLU A 106 -0.60 15.15 -9.38
N LEU A 107 -1.08 13.93 -9.06
CA LEU A 107 -0.99 13.41 -7.70
C LEU A 107 0.46 13.33 -7.21
N ALA A 108 1.38 12.84 -8.04
CA ALA A 108 2.79 12.72 -7.66
C ALA A 108 3.45 14.09 -7.41
N LYS A 109 3.00 15.14 -8.11
CA LYS A 109 3.42 16.52 -7.83
C LYS A 109 2.87 16.98 -6.49
N ASP A 110 1.55 16.85 -6.27
CA ASP A 110 0.91 17.24 -5.01
C ASP A 110 1.53 16.51 -3.81
N TRP A 111 1.84 15.22 -3.97
CA TRP A 111 2.45 14.41 -2.92
C TRP A 111 3.82 14.95 -2.50
N ARG A 112 4.63 15.43 -3.45
CA ARG A 112 5.95 16.00 -3.16
C ARG A 112 5.91 17.40 -2.60
N THR A 113 4.93 18.20 -3.02
CA THR A 113 4.85 19.62 -2.65
C THR A 113 4.08 19.85 -1.35
N ASP A 114 3.07 19.02 -1.07
CA ASP A 114 2.27 19.11 0.15
C ASP A 114 3.03 18.48 1.34
N ARG A 115 3.29 19.30 2.37
CA ARG A 115 4.02 18.89 3.58
C ARG A 115 3.34 17.76 4.36
N SER A 116 2.02 17.63 4.26
CA SER A 116 1.27 16.56 4.92
C SER A 116 1.40 15.24 4.16
N LEU A 117 1.37 15.30 2.83
CA LEU A 117 1.48 14.11 1.98
C LEU A 117 2.91 13.56 1.94
N SER A 118 3.92 14.42 1.94
CA SER A 118 5.33 13.99 1.86
C SER A 118 5.82 13.18 3.07
N ARG A 119 5.03 13.12 4.15
CA ARG A 119 5.31 12.30 5.34
C ARG A 119 4.68 10.91 5.28
N LEU A 120 3.84 10.64 4.29
CA LEU A 120 3.18 9.35 4.14
C LEU A 120 4.19 8.29 3.70
N GLU A 121 4.21 7.16 4.38
CA GLU A 121 5.08 6.03 4.05
C GLU A 121 4.26 4.98 3.28
N ALA A 122 3.78 5.38 2.10
CA ALA A 122 2.90 4.56 1.29
C ALA A 122 3.27 4.57 -0.20
N MET A 123 2.87 3.52 -0.90
CA MET A 123 2.95 3.40 -2.36
C MET A 123 1.56 3.07 -2.91
N LEU A 124 1.22 3.64 -4.07
CA LEU A 124 -0.06 3.42 -4.74
C LEU A 124 0.16 2.71 -6.08
N ALA A 125 -0.45 1.54 -6.26
CA ALA A 125 -0.55 0.88 -7.56
C ALA A 125 -1.90 1.22 -8.19
N VAL A 126 -1.91 1.75 -9.41
CA VAL A 126 -3.15 2.15 -10.10
C VAL A 126 -3.20 1.56 -11.49
N ALA A 127 -4.39 1.20 -11.97
CA ALA A 127 -4.54 0.67 -13.32
C ALA A 127 -5.94 0.87 -13.89
N ASN A 128 -6.03 1.16 -15.18
CA ASN A 128 -7.27 1.15 -15.96
C ASN A 128 -7.15 0.15 -17.13
N LYS A 129 -8.03 0.23 -18.13
CA LYS A 129 -7.97 -0.63 -19.33
C LYS A 129 -6.72 -0.42 -20.20
N ASP A 130 -6.04 0.72 -20.08
CA ASP A 130 -4.94 1.13 -20.97
C ASP A 130 -3.56 1.03 -20.30
N ALA A 131 -3.43 1.43 -19.03
CA ALA A 131 -2.15 1.56 -18.34
C ALA A 131 -2.18 1.06 -16.89
N SER A 132 -1.00 0.69 -16.37
CA SER A 132 -0.75 0.31 -14.98
C SER A 132 0.47 1.08 -14.49
N LEU A 133 0.35 1.75 -13.34
CA LEU A 133 1.35 2.68 -12.81
C LEU A 133 1.57 2.42 -11.32
N ILE A 134 2.78 2.71 -10.86
CA ILE A 134 3.09 2.87 -9.44
C ILE A 134 3.29 4.37 -9.20
N ILE A 135 2.68 4.91 -8.15
CA ILE A 135 2.78 6.31 -7.75
C ILE A 135 3.37 6.36 -6.34
N THR A 136 4.40 7.19 -6.19
CA THR A 136 5.07 7.48 -4.92
C THR A 136 5.37 8.98 -4.82
N GLY A 137 5.42 9.48 -3.58
CA GLY A 137 5.92 10.81 -3.22
C GLY A 137 7.44 10.83 -3.22
#